data_AF-A0A098EX82-F1
#
_entry.id   AF-A0A098EX82-F1
#
_cell.length_a   1.000
_cell.length_b   1.000
_cell.length_c   1.000
_cell.angle_alpha   90.00
_cell.angle_beta   90.00
_cell.angle_gamma   90.00
#
_symmetry.space_group_name_H-M   'P 1'
#
loop_
_entity.id
_entity.type
_entity.pdbx_description
1 polymer ?
#
loop_
_entity_poly.entity_id
_entity_poly.type
_entity_poly.pdbx_seq_one_letter_code
_entity_poly.pdbx_strand_id
1 'polypeptide(L)'
;MKIVYGLMTNTGKGNEFLYDLGVWETEESASDYLANKLPYSTGIWVEQIEINDATSEQLVPLTEEMVECSQCGVCYSSEDIHIIEDLEVCLDCEPAFKQNMTG
;
A
#
# COMPACT_ATOMS: atom_id res chain seq x y z
N MET A 1 -4.55 -5.44 -13.11
CA MET A 1 -3.91 -4.53 -14.09
C MET A 1 -4.98 -3.65 -14.72
N LYS A 2 -4.90 -2.34 -14.51
CA LYS A 2 -5.80 -1.34 -15.09
C LYS A 2 -5.01 -0.54 -16.13
N ILE A 3 -5.65 -0.27 -17.26
CA ILE A 3 -5.10 0.63 -18.28
C ILE A 3 -5.61 2.04 -17.96
N VAL A 4 -4.68 2.98 -17.87
CA VAL A 4 -4.97 4.41 -17.74
C VAL A 4 -4.14 5.19 -18.75
N TYR A 5 -4.46 6.46 -18.93
CA TYR A 5 -3.76 7.37 -19.82
C TYR A 5 -3.14 8.48 -18.98
N GLY A 6 -1.90 8.84 -19.28
CA GLY A 6 -1.15 9.86 -18.54
C GLY A 6 -0.38 10.78 -19.48
N LEU A 7 0.12 11.88 -18.93
CA LEU A 7 0.93 12.84 -19.69
C LEU A 7 2.42 12.54 -19.53
N MET A 8 3.11 12.42 -20.65
CA MET A 8 4.54 12.15 -20.72
C MET A 8 5.28 13.35 -21.28
N THR A 9 6.53 13.55 -20.86
CA THR A 9 7.44 14.53 -21.46
C THR A 9 8.83 13.94 -21.64
N ASN A 10 9.65 14.53 -22.52
CA ASN A 10 11.03 14.09 -22.72
C ASN A 10 11.99 15.06 -22.01
N THR A 11 12.71 14.58 -21.00
CA THR A 11 13.66 15.38 -20.23
C THR A 11 15.10 15.27 -20.73
N GLY A 12 15.29 14.72 -21.94
CA GLY A 12 16.59 14.50 -22.58
C GLY A 12 17.34 13.26 -22.07
N LYS A 13 16.95 12.70 -20.92
CA LYS A 13 17.45 11.42 -20.40
C LYS A 13 16.47 10.26 -20.57
N GLY A 14 15.26 10.55 -21.04
CA GLY A 14 14.19 9.58 -21.23
C GLY A 14 12.83 10.25 -21.26
N ASN A 15 11.80 9.43 -21.39
CA ASN A 15 10.42 9.85 -21.23
C ASN A 15 10.08 9.80 -19.74
N GLU A 16 9.57 10.88 -19.19
CA GLU A 16 9.13 11.01 -17.80
C GLU A 16 7.61 11.17 -17.75
N PHE A 17 7.01 10.49 -16.79
CA PHE A 17 5.58 10.57 -16.50
C PHE A 17 5.29 11.73 -15.54
N LEU A 18 4.37 12.62 -15.93
CA LEU A 18 3.95 13.78 -15.15
C LEU A 18 2.86 13.40 -14.13
N TYR A 19 3.25 12.64 -13.10
CA TYR A 19 2.35 12.11 -12.08
C TYR A 19 1.54 13.19 -11.34
N ASP A 20 2.09 14.41 -11.18
CA ASP A 20 1.41 15.53 -10.53
C ASP A 20 0.16 16.03 -11.28
N LEU A 21 0.08 15.78 -12.59
CA LEU A 21 -1.06 16.21 -13.41
C LEU A 21 -2.23 15.22 -13.38
N GLY A 22 -1.97 13.99 -12.94
CA GLY A 22 -2.97 12.93 -12.80
C GLY A 22 -2.97 11.91 -13.93
N VAL A 23 -3.96 11.01 -13.85
CA VAL A 23 -4.23 9.93 -14.82
C VAL A 23 -5.70 9.94 -15.19
N TRP A 24 -6.01 9.51 -16.42
CA TRP A 24 -7.37 9.46 -16.97
C TRP A 24 -7.73 8.05 -17.40
N GLU A 25 -9.02 7.72 -17.35
CA GLU A 25 -9.51 6.41 -17.78
C GLU A 25 -9.58 6.27 -19.30
N THR A 26 -9.58 7.38 -20.04
CA THR A 26 -9.64 7.42 -21.50
C THR A 26 -8.59 8.35 -22.09
N GLU A 27 -8.08 8.00 -23.27
CA GLU A 27 -7.15 8.82 -24.04
C GLU A 27 -7.74 10.19 -24.40
N GLU A 28 -9.04 10.21 -24.73
CA GLU A 28 -9.77 11.43 -25.08
C GLU A 28 -9.78 12.43 -23.92
N SER A 29 -10.00 11.96 -22.69
CA SER A 29 -10.00 12.84 -21.50
C SER A 29 -8.61 13.40 -21.20
N ALA A 30 -7.55 12.59 -21.35
CA ALA A 30 -6.18 13.07 -21.21
C ALA A 30 -5.80 14.09 -22.30
N SER A 31 -6.25 13.83 -23.54
CA SER A 31 -6.01 14.71 -24.68
C SER A 31 -6.76 16.04 -24.54
N ASP A 32 -8.00 16.01 -24.07
CA ASP A 32 -8.80 17.20 -23.79
C ASP A 32 -8.15 18.05 -22.68
N TYR A 33 -7.63 17.40 -21.63
CA TYR A 33 -6.86 18.11 -20.61
C TYR A 33 -5.61 18.78 -21.20
N LEU A 34 -4.81 18.05 -21.98
CA LEU A 34 -3.61 18.59 -22.60
C LEU A 34 -3.94 19.81 -23.48
N ALA A 35 -4.98 19.70 -24.31
CA ALA A 35 -5.39 20.76 -25.23
C ALA A 35 -5.97 21.99 -24.51
N ASN A 36 -6.81 21.81 -23.48
CA ASN A 36 -7.55 22.91 -22.86
C ASN A 36 -6.87 23.49 -21.61
N LYS A 37 -6.13 22.69 -20.85
CA LYS A 37 -5.46 23.13 -19.62
C LYS A 37 -4.00 23.50 -19.84
N LEU A 38 -3.35 22.87 -20.83
CA LEU A 38 -1.95 23.12 -21.15
C LEU A 38 -1.72 23.50 -22.64
N PRO A 39 -2.48 24.48 -23.19
CA PRO A 39 -2.46 24.79 -24.63
C PRO A 39 -1.11 25.31 -25.16
N TYR A 40 -0.25 25.82 -24.28
CA TYR A 40 1.08 26.34 -24.63
C TYR A 40 2.21 25.39 -24.26
N SER A 41 1.88 24.20 -23.75
CA SER A 41 2.89 23.19 -23.45
C SER A 41 3.37 22.54 -24.74
N THR A 42 4.69 22.40 -24.88
CA THR A 42 5.33 21.75 -26.02
C THR A 42 6.14 20.57 -25.53
N GLY A 43 6.11 19.46 -26.26
CA GLY A 43 6.85 18.25 -25.87
C GLY A 43 6.19 17.46 -24.74
N ILE A 44 4.88 17.64 -24.56
CA ILE A 44 4.03 16.79 -23.72
C ILE A 44 3.09 16.00 -24.65
N TRP A 45 2.89 14.72 -24.39
CA TRP A 45 1.95 13.86 -25.12
C TRP A 45 1.19 12.93 -24.18
N VAL A 46 0.09 12.37 -24.67
CA VAL A 46 -0.68 11.35 -23.96
C VAL A 46 -0.08 9.98 -24.26
N GLU A 47 0.12 9.17 -23.23
CA GLU A 47 0.60 7.79 -23.36
C GLU A 47 -0.23 6.84 -22.51
N GLN A 48 -0.39 5.61 -23.00
CA GLN A 48 -1.05 4.54 -22.25
C GLN A 48 -0.10 4.02 -21.16
N ILE A 49 -0.60 3.95 -19.94
CA ILE A 49 0.14 3.48 -18.77
C ILE A 49 -0.59 2.26 -18.21
N GLU A 50 0.12 1.14 -18.13
CA GLU A 50 -0.35 -0.04 -17.42
C GLU A 50 -0.04 0.13 -15.94
N ILE A 51 -1.07 0.34 -15.13
CA ILE A 51 -0.92 0.36 -13.68
C ILE A 51 -1.31 -1.00 -13.11
N ASN A 52 -0.49 -1.49 -12.19
CA ASN A 52 -0.95 -2.44 -11.19
C ASN A 52 -1.83 -1.64 -10.22
N ASP A 53 -3.06 -1.36 -10.65
CA ASP A 53 -4.15 -1.14 -9.72
C ASP A 53 -4.12 -2.37 -8.82
N ALA A 54 -3.80 -2.17 -7.54
CA ALA A 54 -3.97 -3.21 -6.55
C ALA A 54 -5.44 -3.55 -6.66
N THR A 55 -5.73 -4.63 -7.37
CA THR A 55 -7.06 -5.13 -7.53
C THR A 55 -7.66 -5.15 -6.14
N SER A 56 -8.97 -4.95 -5.99
CA SER A 56 -9.69 -5.45 -4.80
C SER A 56 -9.62 -7.00 -4.72
N GLU A 57 -8.50 -7.62 -5.13
CA GLU A 57 -7.97 -8.85 -4.59
C GLU A 57 -7.93 -8.65 -3.10
N GLN A 58 -9.09 -8.94 -2.54
CA GLN A 58 -9.39 -9.20 -1.15
C GLN A 58 -8.32 -8.57 -0.27
N LEU A 59 -8.65 -7.40 0.30
CA LEU A 59 -8.43 -7.28 1.74
C LEU A 59 -9.06 -8.54 2.31
N VAL A 60 -8.30 -9.63 2.37
CA VAL A 60 -8.68 -10.83 3.09
C VAL A 60 -8.93 -10.22 4.45
N PRO A 61 -10.18 -10.16 4.94
CA PRO A 61 -10.37 -9.70 6.29
C PRO A 61 -9.41 -10.56 7.10
N LEU A 62 -8.58 -9.93 7.94
CA LEU A 62 -7.84 -10.65 8.97
C LEU A 62 -8.92 -11.30 9.83
N THR A 63 -9.44 -12.45 9.38
CA THR A 63 -10.37 -13.30 10.09
C THR A 63 -9.63 -14.16 11.09
N GLU A 64 -8.30 -14.08 11.08
CA GLU A 64 -7.46 -14.63 12.12
C GLU A 64 -7.77 -13.87 13.41
N GLU A 65 -8.39 -14.59 14.34
CA GLU A 65 -8.70 -14.11 15.67
C GLU A 65 -7.39 -13.66 16.34
N MET A 66 -7.24 -12.37 16.53
CA MET A 66 -6.09 -11.81 17.24
C MET A 66 -6.27 -12.04 18.74
N VAL A 67 -5.21 -12.49 19.39
CA VAL A 67 -5.21 -12.86 20.81
C VAL A 67 -4.50 -11.77 21.61
N GLU A 68 -5.09 -11.35 22.73
CA GLU A 68 -4.54 -10.28 23.57
C GLU A 68 -3.46 -10.83 24.52
N CYS A 69 -2.28 -10.22 24.51
CA CYS A 69 -1.24 -10.57 25.46
C CYS A 69 -1.61 -10.13 26.87
N SER A 70 -1.61 -11.06 27.82
CA SER A 70 -1.89 -10.83 29.25
C SER A 70 -0.88 -9.92 29.95
N GLN A 71 0.28 -9.64 29.34
CA GLN A 71 1.32 -8.77 29.91
C GLN A 71 1.27 -7.33 29.39
N CYS A 72 1.04 -7.13 28.09
CA CYS A 72 1.09 -5.79 27.48
C CYS A 72 -0.26 -5.29 26.94
N GLY A 73 -1.30 -6.14 26.88
CA GLY A 73 -2.64 -5.78 26.39
C GLY A 73 -2.70 -5.49 24.88
N VAL A 74 -1.66 -5.86 24.13
CA VAL A 74 -1.62 -5.72 22.67
C VAL A 74 -2.12 -7.02 22.05
N CYS A 75 -2.92 -6.90 20.98
CA CYS A 75 -3.40 -8.05 20.22
C CYS A 75 -2.35 -8.50 19.19
N TYR A 76 -2.06 -9.80 19.17
CA TYR A 76 -1.09 -10.42 18.27
C TYR A 76 -1.73 -11.54 17.46
N SER A 77 -1.02 -12.03 16.45
CA SER A 77 -1.36 -13.29 15.80
C SER A 77 -1.22 -14.43 16.81
N SER A 78 -1.95 -15.53 16.61
CA SER A 78 -1.79 -16.72 17.44
C SER A 78 -0.40 -17.35 17.33
N GLU A 79 0.32 -17.10 16.22
CA GLU A 79 1.70 -17.53 16.01
C GLU A 79 2.70 -16.76 16.91
N ASP A 80 2.35 -15.55 17.33
CA ASP A 80 3.16 -14.67 18.18
C ASP A 80 2.78 -14.76 19.68
N ILE A 81 1.88 -15.67 20.05
CA ILE A 81 1.45 -15.92 21.44
C ILE A 81 1.90 -17.30 21.90
N HIS A 82 2.50 -17.34 23.09
CA HIS A 82 2.73 -18.58 23.83
C HIS A 82 1.83 -18.67 25.05
N ILE A 83 1.29 -19.86 25.32
CA ILE A 83 0.53 -20.15 26.53
C ILE A 83 1.51 -20.63 27.60
N ILE A 84 1.65 -19.84 28.66
CA ILE A 84 2.53 -20.13 29.80
C ILE A 84 1.68 -20.05 31.07
N GLU A 85 1.54 -21.15 31.81
CA GLU A 85 0.70 -21.22 33.03
C GLU A 85 -0.74 -20.70 32.80
N ASP A 86 -1.40 -21.17 31.74
CA ASP A 86 -2.75 -20.75 31.32
C ASP A 86 -2.89 -19.24 30.96
N LEU A 87 -1.78 -18.53 30.78
CA LEU A 87 -1.75 -17.13 30.34
C LEU A 87 -1.18 -16.99 28.93
N GLU A 88 -1.85 -16.17 28.12
CA GLU A 88 -1.45 -15.81 26.75
C GLU A 88 -0.38 -14.71 26.82
N VAL A 89 0.86 -15.03 26.44
CA VAL A 89 2.00 -14.09 26.54
C VAL A 89 2.66 -13.98 25.17
N CYS A 90 2.82 -12.76 24.67
CA CYS A 90 3.51 -12.53 23.40
C CYS A 90 5.01 -12.81 23.49
N LEU A 91 5.62 -13.13 22.35
CA LEU A 91 7.05 -13.44 22.25
C LEU A 91 7.96 -12.37 22.86
N ASP A 92 7.60 -11.09 22.79
CA ASP A 92 8.36 -9.99 23.39
C ASP A 92 8.25 -9.95 24.92
N CYS A 93 7.08 -10.31 25.47
CA CYS A 93 6.85 -10.31 26.92
C CYS A 93 7.32 -11.60 27.60
N GLU A 94 7.43 -12.70 26.85
CA GLU A 94 7.83 -14.01 27.37
C GLU A 94 9.13 -13.97 28.20
N PRO A 95 10.25 -13.35 27.74
CA PRO A 95 11.52 -13.38 28.46
C PRO A 95 11.41 -12.74 29.84
N ALA A 96 10.73 -11.59 29.92
CA ALA A 96 10.50 -10.88 31.17
C ALA A 96 9.53 -11.66 32.08
N PHE A 97 8.49 -12.27 31.50
CA PHE A 97 7.53 -13.09 32.24
C PHE A 97 8.21 -14.31 32.89
N LYS A 98 9.02 -15.07 32.14
CA LYS A 98 9.76 -16.22 32.65
C LYS A 98 10.74 -15.86 33.77
N GLN A 99 11.41 -14.71 33.67
CA GLN A 99 12.31 -14.23 34.72
C GLN A 99 11.58 -13.92 36.04
N ASN A 100 10.39 -13.31 35.96
CA ASN A 100 9.57 -12.99 37.13
C ASN A 100 8.95 -14.22 37.80
N MET A 101 8.80 -15.34 37.10
CA MET A 101 8.29 -16.59 37.69
C MET A 101 9.35 -17.41 38.43
N THR A 102 10.63 -17.18 38.14
CA THR A 102 11.76 -17.81 38.84
C THR A 102 12.27 -17.00 40.04
N GLY A 103 11.60 -15.89 40.37
CA GLY A 103 11.92 -14.99 41.48
C GLY A 103 11.15 -15.27 42.77
#